data_AF-A0A537ZXW6-F1
#
_entry.id   AF-A0A537ZXW6-F1
#
_cell.length_a   1.000
_cell.length_b   1.000
_cell.length_c   1.000
_cell.angle_alpha   90.00
_cell.angle_beta   90.00
_cell.angle_gamma   90.00
#
_symmetry.space_group_name_H-M   'P 1'
#
loop_
_entity.id
_entity.type
_entity.pdbx_description
1 polymer ?
#
loop_
_entity_poly.entity_id
_entity_poly.type
_entity_poly.pdbx_seq_one_letter_code
_entity_poly.pdbx_strand_id
1 'polypeptide(L)'
;RSFADDPLRILRAARIASGLGLEINEETEALARAEAGRAGEPAGERQFAELRLLLMGADPVGGLQLLDRLGATPGLLPELEALRGVEQNPYHHLDVHGHTMEVLARLIEVEAEPETFAGEPAGAVGQLLAEPLADELTRGGALRFAALFHDLGKPETRTLGEGARVLFMGHDRAGVRIVRELCSRLRVSRRLSDYLANLTLNHLRLGFLVHERPLSRRHVYDYLRATDPDSVDVTLLTVADRLATQGERTRREAVDAHLELAREMVAEALAWRRKGPPRSPIPGDELASEVGVEPGPELGRLLGEIEAAVFAGEVTRREEAIALARQLIRG
;
A
#
# COMPACT_ATOMS: atom_id res chain seq x y z
N ARG A 1 -24.25 -7.39 29.79
CA ARG A 1 -23.76 -8.52 28.95
C ARG A 1 -22.24 -8.39 28.89
N SER A 2 -21.49 -9.45 29.20
CA SER A 2 -20.05 -9.43 29.47
C SER A 2 -19.20 -9.71 28.21
N PHE A 3 -17.87 -9.59 28.27
CA PHE A 3 -17.00 -10.01 27.16
C PHE A 3 -17.18 -11.50 26.79
N ALA A 4 -17.49 -12.35 27.78
CA ALA A 4 -17.73 -13.78 27.57
C ALA A 4 -18.91 -14.07 26.63
N ASP A 5 -19.97 -13.23 26.67
CA ASP A 5 -21.15 -13.37 25.81
C ASP A 5 -20.88 -12.95 24.36
N ASP A 6 -19.96 -12.02 24.13
CA ASP A 6 -19.67 -11.44 22.81
C ASP A 6 -18.24 -10.86 22.78
N PRO A 7 -17.23 -11.66 22.37
CA PRO A 7 -15.82 -11.23 22.35
C PRO A 7 -15.55 -10.01 21.46
N LEU A 8 -16.44 -9.70 20.51
CA LEU A 8 -16.35 -8.48 19.69
C LEU A 8 -16.35 -7.20 20.54
N ARG A 9 -16.88 -7.27 21.78
CA ARG A 9 -16.86 -6.15 22.72
C ARG A 9 -15.45 -5.70 23.08
N ILE A 10 -14.44 -6.55 22.95
CA ILE A 10 -13.02 -6.18 23.17
C ILE A 10 -12.59 -5.14 22.13
N LEU A 11 -12.92 -5.37 20.84
CA LEU A 11 -12.69 -4.40 19.77
C LEU A 11 -13.45 -3.10 19.99
N ARG A 12 -14.73 -3.22 20.38
CA ARG A 12 -15.56 -2.04 20.71
C ARG A 12 -14.99 -1.24 21.86
N ALA A 13 -14.50 -1.90 22.91
CA ALA A 13 -13.90 -1.24 24.06
C ALA A 13 -12.67 -0.45 23.63
N ALA A 14 -11.77 -1.07 22.85
CA ALA A 14 -10.60 -0.39 22.33
C ALA A 14 -10.96 0.81 21.44
N ARG A 15 -11.91 0.63 20.51
CA ARG A 15 -12.41 1.70 19.64
C ARG A 15 -13.05 2.85 20.40
N ILE A 16 -13.90 2.56 21.39
CA ILE A 16 -14.58 3.59 22.18
C ILE A 16 -13.56 4.34 23.04
N ALA A 17 -12.63 3.62 23.67
CA ALA A 17 -11.59 4.19 24.50
C ALA A 17 -10.71 5.15 23.70
N SER A 18 -10.13 4.69 22.57
CA SER A 18 -9.25 5.54 21.76
C SER A 18 -10.02 6.65 21.03
N GLY A 19 -11.25 6.38 20.57
CA GLY A 19 -12.08 7.37 19.88
C GLY A 19 -12.57 8.51 20.76
N LEU A 20 -12.68 8.31 22.08
CA LEU A 20 -13.18 9.31 23.04
C LEU A 20 -12.12 9.77 24.04
N GLY A 21 -10.88 9.27 23.96
CA GLY A 21 -9.81 9.58 24.92
C GLY A 21 -10.13 9.08 26.34
N LEU A 22 -10.76 7.91 26.46
CA LEU A 22 -11.14 7.30 27.74
C LEU A 22 -10.14 6.22 28.15
N GLU A 23 -9.98 6.05 29.46
CA GLU A 23 -9.25 4.93 30.05
C GLU A 23 -10.21 3.80 30.46
N ILE A 24 -9.80 2.56 30.20
CA ILE A 24 -10.54 1.37 30.67
C ILE A 24 -10.12 1.12 32.12
N ASN A 25 -11.10 0.97 33.03
CA ASN A 25 -10.77 0.65 34.43
C ASN A 25 -10.18 -0.78 34.56
N GLU A 26 -9.42 -1.01 35.63
CA GLU A 26 -8.67 -2.25 35.85
C GLU A 26 -9.55 -3.50 35.83
N GLU A 27 -10.75 -3.43 36.40
CA GLU A 27 -11.70 -4.55 36.43
C GLU A 27 -12.17 -4.94 35.02
N THR A 28 -12.53 -3.94 34.20
CA THR A 28 -12.95 -4.16 32.81
C THR A 28 -11.79 -4.65 31.96
N GLU A 29 -10.58 -4.13 32.19
CA GLU A 29 -9.37 -4.59 31.52
C GLU A 29 -9.08 -6.07 31.83
N ALA A 30 -9.15 -6.46 33.11
CA ALA A 30 -8.96 -7.86 33.52
C ALA A 30 -9.98 -8.80 32.87
N LEU A 31 -11.26 -8.40 32.82
CA LEU A 31 -12.31 -9.16 32.15
C LEU A 31 -12.09 -9.26 30.63
N ALA A 32 -11.61 -8.18 29.98
CA ALA A 32 -11.29 -8.20 28.56
C ALA A 32 -10.11 -9.13 28.26
N ARG A 33 -9.04 -9.07 29.06
CA ARG A 33 -7.86 -9.94 28.94
C ARG A 33 -8.21 -11.41 29.10
N ALA A 34 -9.10 -11.75 30.03
CA ALA A 34 -9.54 -13.13 30.24
C ALA A 34 -10.21 -13.74 29.00
N GLU A 35 -10.85 -12.92 28.16
CA GLU A 35 -11.56 -13.35 26.95
C GLU A 35 -10.79 -13.02 25.65
N ALA A 36 -9.60 -12.43 25.73
CA ALA A 36 -8.88 -11.88 24.57
C ALA A 36 -8.50 -12.93 23.52
N GLY A 37 -8.21 -14.16 23.95
CA GLY A 37 -7.96 -15.29 23.03
C GLY A 37 -9.14 -15.62 22.11
N ARG A 38 -10.35 -15.15 22.45
CA ARG A 38 -11.59 -15.36 21.68
C ARG A 38 -11.92 -14.19 20.75
N ALA A 39 -11.06 -13.16 20.69
CA ALA A 39 -11.31 -11.94 19.92
C ALA A 39 -11.52 -12.21 18.40
N GLY A 40 -10.99 -13.31 17.88
CA GLY A 40 -11.16 -13.76 16.49
C GLY A 40 -12.36 -14.67 16.21
N GLU A 41 -13.15 -15.05 17.23
CA GLU A 41 -14.35 -15.91 17.05
C GLU A 41 -15.53 -15.23 16.32
N PRO A 42 -15.81 -13.93 16.51
CA PRO A 42 -16.93 -13.28 15.81
C PRO A 42 -16.82 -13.40 14.29
N ALA A 43 -17.94 -13.32 13.57
CA ALA A 43 -17.90 -13.38 12.10
C ALA A 43 -16.99 -12.28 11.50
N GLY A 44 -16.26 -12.61 10.42
CA GLY A 44 -15.24 -11.75 9.83
C GLY A 44 -15.75 -10.35 9.46
N GLU A 45 -16.96 -10.25 8.93
CA GLU A 45 -17.60 -8.99 8.59
C GLU A 45 -17.86 -8.11 9.83
N ARG A 46 -18.13 -8.72 10.99
CA ARG A 46 -18.29 -8.01 12.26
C ARG A 46 -16.94 -7.53 12.80
N GLN A 47 -15.90 -8.36 12.67
CA GLN A 47 -14.53 -7.97 13.02
C GLN A 47 -14.09 -6.77 12.16
N PHE A 48 -14.26 -6.87 10.85
CA PHE A 48 -13.93 -5.82 9.90
C PHE A 48 -14.71 -4.53 10.17
N ALA A 49 -16.01 -4.62 10.47
CA ALA A 49 -16.81 -3.44 10.78
C ALA A 49 -16.25 -2.66 11.99
N GLU A 50 -15.85 -3.34 13.07
CA GLU A 50 -15.25 -2.66 14.22
C GLU A 50 -13.82 -2.17 13.95
N LEU A 51 -12.99 -2.94 13.22
CA LEU A 51 -11.66 -2.50 12.78
C LEU A 51 -11.74 -1.24 11.90
N ARG A 52 -12.68 -1.20 10.96
CA ARG A 52 -12.93 -0.04 10.11
C ARG A 52 -13.25 1.19 10.95
N LEU A 53 -14.18 1.07 11.90
CA LEU A 53 -14.56 2.19 12.75
C LEU A 53 -13.41 2.62 13.68
N LEU A 54 -12.55 1.70 14.11
CA LEU A 54 -11.34 2.01 14.88
C LEU A 54 -10.32 2.79 14.03
N LEU A 55 -10.03 2.32 12.81
CA LEU A 55 -9.07 2.98 11.93
C LEU A 55 -9.55 4.32 11.38
N MET A 56 -10.86 4.53 11.32
CA MET A 56 -11.46 5.82 10.97
C MET A 56 -11.69 6.73 12.20
N GLY A 57 -11.34 6.25 13.40
CA GLY A 57 -11.51 7.00 14.65
C GLY A 57 -10.47 8.12 14.83
N ALA A 58 -10.59 8.82 15.97
CA ALA A 58 -9.70 9.93 16.32
C ALA A 58 -8.27 9.47 16.64
N ASP A 59 -8.10 8.30 17.26
CA ASP A 59 -6.80 7.70 17.57
C ASP A 59 -6.74 6.22 17.15
N PRO A 60 -6.47 5.94 15.87
CA PRO A 60 -6.30 4.58 15.35
C PRO A 60 -5.13 3.83 15.99
N VAL A 61 -3.99 4.51 16.17
CA VAL A 61 -2.75 3.92 16.66
C VAL A 61 -2.91 3.50 18.12
N GLY A 62 -3.42 4.37 18.98
CA GLY A 62 -3.71 4.05 20.38
C GLY A 62 -4.79 2.97 20.52
N GLY A 63 -5.77 2.93 19.61
CA GLY A 63 -6.77 1.86 19.56
C GLY A 63 -6.16 0.48 19.30
N LEU A 64 -5.25 0.37 18.32
CA LEU A 64 -4.53 -0.86 18.03
C LEU A 64 -3.57 -1.26 19.16
N GLN A 65 -2.85 -0.28 19.75
CA GLN A 65 -2.00 -0.52 20.91
C GLN A 65 -2.80 -1.00 22.13
N LEU A 66 -4.03 -0.52 22.30
CA LEU A 66 -4.92 -1.01 23.35
C LEU A 66 -5.38 -2.45 23.07
N LEU A 67 -5.69 -2.81 21.83
CA LEU A 67 -5.95 -4.21 21.46
C LEU A 67 -4.77 -5.12 21.75
N ASP A 68 -3.56 -4.65 21.45
CA ASP A 68 -2.32 -5.37 21.76
C ASP A 68 -2.15 -5.56 23.26
N ARG A 69 -2.29 -4.47 24.02
CA ARG A 69 -2.23 -4.48 25.48
C ARG A 69 -3.23 -5.45 26.06
N LEU A 70 -4.45 -5.51 25.55
CA LEU A 70 -5.50 -6.45 25.97
C LEU A 70 -5.23 -7.90 25.58
N GLY A 71 -4.26 -8.17 24.69
CA GLY A 71 -3.94 -9.50 24.18
C GLY A 71 -4.88 -9.98 23.06
N ALA A 72 -5.60 -9.07 22.41
CA ALA A 72 -6.60 -9.40 21.40
C ALA A 72 -6.01 -9.56 19.99
N THR A 73 -4.89 -8.90 19.70
CA THR A 73 -4.23 -8.89 18.38
C THR A 73 -3.91 -10.30 17.86
N PRO A 74 -3.38 -11.26 18.65
CA PRO A 74 -3.08 -12.60 18.14
C PRO A 74 -4.31 -13.35 17.60
N GLY A 75 -5.48 -13.14 18.20
CA GLY A 75 -6.73 -13.75 17.73
C GLY A 75 -7.36 -13.00 16.55
N LEU A 76 -7.21 -11.67 16.51
CA LEU A 76 -7.88 -10.81 15.54
C LEU A 76 -7.07 -10.65 14.23
N LEU A 77 -5.79 -10.32 14.37
CA LEU A 77 -4.84 -10.04 13.29
C LEU A 77 -3.55 -10.85 13.53
N PRO A 78 -3.60 -12.20 13.46
CA PRO A 78 -2.42 -13.05 13.65
C PRO A 78 -1.27 -12.71 12.67
N GLU A 79 -1.59 -12.21 11.49
CA GLU A 79 -0.63 -11.77 10.48
C GLU A 79 0.14 -10.52 10.94
N LEU A 80 -0.54 -9.60 11.65
CA LEU A 80 0.10 -8.43 12.25
C LEU A 80 0.97 -8.85 13.44
N GLU A 81 0.49 -9.80 14.26
CA GLU A 81 1.27 -10.36 15.38
C GLU A 81 2.54 -11.07 14.89
N ALA A 82 2.49 -11.74 13.73
CA ALA A 82 3.64 -12.41 13.15
C ALA A 82 4.80 -11.46 12.75
N LEU A 83 4.56 -10.15 12.69
CA LEU A 83 5.59 -9.14 12.44
C LEU A 83 6.44 -8.85 13.69
N ARG A 84 5.97 -9.22 14.88
CA ARG A 84 6.60 -8.86 16.15
C ARG A 84 7.93 -9.59 16.33
N GLY A 85 8.95 -8.86 16.76
CA GLY A 85 10.31 -9.36 16.93
C GLY A 85 11.04 -9.68 15.63
N VAL A 86 10.43 -9.41 14.46
CA VAL A 86 11.11 -9.58 13.17
C VAL A 86 12.08 -8.43 12.99
N GLU A 87 13.36 -8.71 13.23
CA GLU A 87 14.45 -7.73 13.07
C GLU A 87 14.55 -7.22 11.64
N GLN A 88 14.79 -5.92 11.51
CA GLN A 88 14.94 -5.25 10.22
C GLN A 88 16.40 -4.89 9.91
N ASN A 89 16.62 -4.36 8.71
CA ASN A 89 17.93 -3.85 8.31
C ASN A 89 18.26 -2.53 9.04
N PRO A 90 19.53 -2.04 9.01
CA PRO A 90 19.97 -0.88 9.79
C PRO A 90 19.36 0.49 9.39
N TYR A 91 18.51 0.53 8.36
CA TYR A 91 17.73 1.73 8.05
C TYR A 91 16.51 1.86 8.97
N HIS A 92 16.12 0.78 9.65
CA HIS A 92 14.99 0.75 10.57
C HIS A 92 15.50 0.79 12.02
N HIS A 93 14.71 1.41 12.90
CA HIS A 93 14.99 1.53 14.33
C HIS A 93 14.02 0.68 15.19
N LEU A 94 13.04 0.05 14.54
CA LEU A 94 12.02 -0.81 15.13
C LEU A 94 12.03 -2.18 14.46
N ASP A 95 11.38 -3.16 15.08
CA ASP A 95 11.00 -4.40 14.41
C ASP A 95 9.89 -4.14 13.37
N VAL A 96 9.57 -5.13 12.54
CA VAL A 96 8.57 -4.95 11.47
C VAL A 96 7.20 -4.53 12.04
N HIS A 97 6.80 -5.05 13.21
CA HIS A 97 5.55 -4.64 13.86
C HIS A 97 5.57 -3.15 14.26
N GLY A 98 6.61 -2.71 14.98
CA GLY A 98 6.76 -1.32 15.40
C GLY A 98 6.84 -0.37 14.21
N HIS A 99 7.60 -0.74 13.17
CA HIS A 99 7.65 0.00 11.91
C HIS A 99 6.25 0.15 11.29
N THR A 100 5.49 -0.94 11.20
CA THR A 100 4.11 -0.92 10.65
C THR A 100 3.21 0.07 11.40
N MET A 101 3.30 0.12 12.74
CA MET A 101 2.56 1.09 13.55
C MET A 101 3.01 2.54 13.29
N GLU A 102 4.31 2.77 13.11
CA GLU A 102 4.87 4.09 12.79
C GLU A 102 4.47 4.54 11.37
N VAL A 103 4.42 3.63 10.40
CA VAL A 103 3.91 3.91 9.04
C VAL A 103 2.46 4.36 9.09
N LEU A 104 1.61 3.69 9.88
CA LEU A 104 0.23 4.14 10.07
C LEU A 104 0.16 5.55 10.67
N ALA A 105 0.97 5.84 11.70
CA ALA A 105 1.02 7.17 12.31
C ALA A 105 1.45 8.25 11.29
N ARG A 106 2.53 8.01 10.55
CA ARG A 106 3.03 8.89 9.48
C ARG A 106 2.01 9.06 8.36
N LEU A 107 1.27 8.02 8.01
CA LEU A 107 0.23 8.11 7.00
C LEU A 107 -0.92 9.02 7.45
N ILE A 108 -1.34 8.92 8.72
CA ILE A 108 -2.36 9.82 9.28
C ILE A 108 -1.90 11.29 9.22
N GLU A 109 -0.62 11.57 9.46
CA GLU A 109 -0.03 12.91 9.28
C GLU A 109 -0.06 13.35 7.81
N VAL A 110 0.30 12.45 6.87
CA VAL A 110 0.24 12.73 5.42
C VAL A 110 -1.17 13.07 4.96
N GLU A 111 -2.19 12.39 5.50
CA GLU A 111 -3.59 12.66 5.21
C GLU A 111 -4.08 13.98 5.82
N ALA A 112 -3.61 14.32 7.01
CA ALA A 112 -4.01 15.54 7.72
C ALA A 112 -3.35 16.80 7.13
N GLU A 113 -2.13 16.67 6.59
CA GLU A 113 -1.34 17.78 6.08
C GLU A 113 -0.79 17.48 4.66
N PRO A 114 -1.65 17.24 3.66
CA PRO A 114 -1.21 16.88 2.32
C PRO A 114 -0.34 17.96 1.67
N GLU A 115 -0.47 19.23 2.07
CA GLU A 115 0.37 20.35 1.62
C GLU A 115 1.85 20.14 1.96
N THR A 116 2.12 19.61 3.15
CA THR A 116 3.46 19.32 3.64
C THR A 116 4.16 18.30 2.76
N PHE A 117 3.43 17.31 2.23
CA PHE A 117 4.03 16.15 1.55
C PHE A 117 3.83 16.12 0.04
N ALA A 118 2.66 16.54 -0.46
CA ALA A 118 2.33 16.52 -1.89
C ALA A 118 2.68 17.84 -2.60
N GLY A 119 2.78 18.98 -1.89
CA GLY A 119 3.10 20.28 -2.50
C GLY A 119 1.94 20.85 -3.30
N GLU A 120 2.20 21.34 -4.51
CA GLU A 120 1.19 21.95 -5.39
C GLU A 120 -0.07 21.08 -5.59
N PRO A 121 0.01 19.76 -5.85
CA PRO A 121 -1.19 18.92 -6.01
C PRO A 121 -1.94 18.58 -4.72
N ALA A 122 -1.59 19.13 -3.55
CA ALA A 122 -2.19 18.76 -2.26
C ALA A 122 -3.73 18.83 -2.22
N GLY A 123 -4.31 19.87 -2.83
CA GLY A 123 -5.77 20.00 -2.91
C GLY A 123 -6.44 18.85 -3.69
N ALA A 124 -5.81 18.40 -4.78
CA ALA A 124 -6.29 17.27 -5.56
C ALA A 124 -6.08 15.93 -4.83
N VAL A 125 -4.99 15.80 -4.05
CA VAL A 125 -4.76 14.65 -3.17
C VAL A 125 -5.83 14.56 -2.10
N GLY A 126 -6.14 15.65 -1.41
CA GLY A 126 -7.19 15.68 -0.38
C GLY A 126 -8.56 15.29 -0.94
N GLN A 127 -8.91 15.79 -2.13
CA GLN A 127 -10.14 15.39 -2.84
C GLN A 127 -10.15 13.90 -3.15
N LEU A 128 -9.03 13.35 -3.66
CA LEU A 128 -8.90 11.92 -3.97
C LEU A 128 -9.06 11.06 -2.72
N LEU A 129 -8.40 11.42 -1.61
CA LEU A 129 -8.47 10.65 -0.35
C LEU A 129 -9.88 10.64 0.25
N ALA A 130 -10.69 11.66 -0.02
CA ALA A 130 -12.08 11.74 0.41
C ALA A 130 -13.06 10.94 -0.47
N GLU A 131 -12.62 10.45 -1.64
CA GLU A 131 -13.50 9.68 -2.54
C GLU A 131 -13.91 8.35 -1.92
N PRO A 132 -15.17 7.91 -2.09
CA PRO A 132 -15.58 6.55 -1.75
C PRO A 132 -14.80 5.50 -2.54
N LEU A 133 -14.39 4.42 -1.87
CA LEU A 133 -13.69 3.30 -2.50
C LEU A 133 -14.51 2.01 -2.45
N ALA A 134 -14.68 1.45 -1.26
CA ALA A 134 -15.32 0.16 -1.02
C ALA A 134 -15.63 -0.03 0.47
N ASP A 135 -16.59 -0.90 0.82
CA ASP A 135 -16.86 -1.30 2.21
C ASP A 135 -17.05 -0.12 3.19
N GLU A 136 -17.73 0.94 2.73
CA GLU A 136 -17.95 2.20 3.47
C GLU A 136 -16.66 2.97 3.82
N LEU A 137 -15.54 2.62 3.18
CA LEU A 137 -14.28 3.35 3.26
C LEU A 137 -14.18 4.40 2.15
N THR A 138 -13.60 5.54 2.52
CA THR A 138 -12.96 6.42 1.54
C THR A 138 -11.61 5.84 1.11
N ARG A 139 -10.98 6.42 0.09
CA ARG A 139 -9.60 6.06 -0.31
C ARG A 139 -8.61 6.20 0.85
N GLY A 140 -8.64 7.30 1.61
CA GLY A 140 -7.79 7.47 2.79
C GLY A 140 -8.03 6.40 3.86
N GLY A 141 -9.30 6.09 4.16
CA GLY A 141 -9.63 5.00 5.07
C GLY A 141 -9.06 3.65 4.63
N ALA A 142 -9.12 3.34 3.34
CA ALA A 142 -8.52 2.12 2.79
C ALA A 142 -6.98 2.16 2.78
N LEU A 143 -6.39 3.33 2.56
CA LEU A 143 -4.93 3.54 2.60
C LEU A 143 -4.36 3.25 4.00
N ARG A 144 -5.09 3.55 5.07
CA ARG A 144 -4.73 3.17 6.44
C ARG A 144 -4.65 1.65 6.64
N PHE A 145 -5.56 0.89 6.02
CA PHE A 145 -5.45 -0.57 6.00
C PHE A 145 -4.23 -1.03 5.18
N ALA A 146 -3.93 -0.37 4.07
CA ALA A 146 -2.74 -0.68 3.28
C ALA A 146 -1.45 -0.45 4.08
N ALA A 147 -1.37 0.63 4.88
CA ALA A 147 -0.25 0.87 5.79
C ALA A 147 -0.06 -0.27 6.79
N LEU A 148 -1.13 -0.79 7.38
CA LEU A 148 -1.05 -1.93 8.31
C LEU A 148 -0.62 -3.23 7.64
N PHE A 149 -0.86 -3.38 6.34
CA PHE A 149 -0.72 -4.65 5.64
C PHE A 149 0.42 -4.71 4.63
N HIS A 150 1.12 -3.60 4.39
CA HIS A 150 2.13 -3.50 3.32
C HIS A 150 3.27 -4.52 3.49
N ASP A 151 3.62 -4.83 4.73
CA ASP A 151 4.81 -5.62 5.09
C ASP A 151 4.52 -7.04 5.59
N LEU A 152 3.27 -7.52 5.48
CA LEU A 152 2.86 -8.83 6.04
C LEU A 152 3.67 -10.03 5.51
N GLY A 153 4.31 -9.90 4.35
CA GLY A 153 5.15 -10.95 3.76
C GLY A 153 6.57 -11.05 4.32
N LYS A 154 7.03 -10.08 5.14
CA LYS A 154 8.41 -10.08 5.67
C LYS A 154 8.75 -11.30 6.53
N PRO A 155 7.90 -11.77 7.46
CA PRO A 155 8.23 -12.92 8.31
C PRO A 155 8.55 -14.19 7.49
N GLU A 156 7.76 -14.48 6.46
CA GLU A 156 7.90 -15.69 5.64
C GLU A 156 9.10 -15.65 4.68
N THR A 157 9.56 -14.44 4.32
CA THR A 157 10.64 -14.22 3.34
C THR A 157 11.95 -13.80 3.98
N ARG A 158 12.01 -13.81 5.32
CA ARG A 158 13.22 -13.46 6.08
C ARG A 158 14.34 -14.44 5.77
N THR A 159 15.43 -13.91 5.23
CA THR A 159 16.67 -14.67 4.99
C THR A 159 17.87 -13.90 5.55
N LEU A 160 18.94 -14.61 5.89
CA LEU A 160 20.22 -14.02 6.25
C LEU A 160 21.12 -13.98 5.02
N GLY A 161 21.44 -12.78 4.55
CA GLY A 161 22.42 -12.54 3.50
C GLY A 161 23.86 -12.52 4.02
N GLU A 162 24.80 -12.26 3.10
CA GLU A 162 26.22 -12.13 3.45
C GLU A 162 26.46 -11.06 4.53
N GLY A 163 27.31 -11.38 5.50
CA GLY A 163 27.61 -10.50 6.63
C GLY A 163 26.44 -10.31 7.61
N ALA A 164 25.56 -11.33 7.75
CA ALA A 164 24.41 -11.34 8.66
C ALA A 164 23.37 -10.24 8.39
N ARG A 165 23.28 -9.77 7.13
CA ARG A 165 22.26 -8.78 6.74
C ARG A 165 20.91 -9.46 6.60
N VAL A 166 19.88 -8.94 7.26
CA VAL A 166 18.50 -9.42 7.07
C VAL A 166 17.99 -8.96 5.70
N LEU A 167 17.48 -9.90 4.91
CA LEU A 167 16.89 -9.67 3.59
C LEU A 167 15.45 -10.21 3.55
N PHE A 168 14.59 -9.53 2.78
CA PHE A 168 13.17 -9.86 2.61
C PHE A 168 12.81 -9.89 1.12
N MET A 169 13.55 -10.68 0.33
CA MET A 169 13.36 -10.69 -1.12
C MET A 169 12.00 -11.31 -1.48
N GLY A 170 11.18 -10.59 -2.25
CA GLY A 170 9.85 -11.04 -2.67
C GLY A 170 8.75 -10.96 -1.60
N HIS A 171 8.99 -10.22 -0.50
CA HIS A 171 7.98 -10.06 0.56
C HIS A 171 6.72 -9.32 0.10
N ASP A 172 6.84 -8.45 -0.89
CA ASP A 172 5.73 -7.80 -1.58
C ASP A 172 4.76 -8.84 -2.17
N ARG A 173 5.28 -9.83 -2.93
CA ARG A 173 4.49 -10.89 -3.55
C ARG A 173 3.94 -11.87 -2.52
N ALA A 174 4.72 -12.24 -1.51
CA ALA A 174 4.24 -13.06 -0.39
C ALA A 174 3.13 -12.33 0.38
N GLY A 175 3.31 -11.02 0.61
CA GLY A 175 2.35 -10.13 1.26
C GLY A 175 1.01 -10.09 0.53
N VAL A 176 1.01 -10.02 -0.81
CA VAL A 176 -0.24 -10.08 -1.60
C VAL A 176 -1.07 -11.33 -1.28
N ARG A 177 -0.42 -12.50 -1.17
CA ARG A 177 -1.09 -13.75 -0.84
C ARG A 177 -1.73 -13.67 0.56
N ILE A 178 -0.95 -13.24 1.55
CA ILE A 178 -1.39 -13.08 2.94
C ILE A 178 -2.56 -12.09 3.03
N VAL A 179 -2.45 -10.94 2.36
CA VAL A 179 -3.51 -9.91 2.30
C VAL A 179 -4.80 -10.47 1.71
N ARG A 180 -4.73 -11.29 0.65
CA ARG A 180 -5.93 -11.91 0.06
C ARG A 180 -6.59 -12.92 1.01
N GLU A 181 -5.79 -13.71 1.73
CA GLU A 181 -6.28 -14.64 2.75
C GLU A 181 -6.94 -13.89 3.93
N LEU A 182 -6.29 -12.84 4.45
CA LEU A 182 -6.83 -11.97 5.49
C LEU A 182 -8.13 -11.29 5.04
N CYS A 183 -8.18 -10.75 3.83
CA CYS A 183 -9.39 -10.15 3.25
C CYS A 183 -10.53 -11.16 3.17
N SER A 184 -10.25 -12.40 2.77
CA SER A 184 -11.24 -13.48 2.72
C SER A 184 -11.80 -13.80 4.11
N ARG A 185 -10.91 -13.91 5.11
CA ARG A 185 -11.27 -14.16 6.52
C ARG A 185 -12.13 -13.03 7.09
N LEU A 186 -11.79 -11.78 6.80
CA LEU A 186 -12.52 -10.58 7.21
C LEU A 186 -13.77 -10.28 6.37
N ARG A 187 -14.05 -11.09 5.34
CA ARG A 187 -15.23 -10.96 4.46
C ARG A 187 -15.35 -9.59 3.77
N VAL A 188 -14.22 -8.94 3.45
CA VAL A 188 -14.23 -7.66 2.73
C VAL A 188 -14.58 -7.84 1.25
N SER A 189 -15.03 -6.77 0.60
CA SER A 189 -15.33 -6.80 -0.83
C SER A 189 -14.11 -7.11 -1.69
N ARG A 190 -14.35 -7.65 -2.89
CA ARG A 190 -13.30 -7.85 -3.91
C ARG A 190 -12.58 -6.54 -4.25
N ARG A 191 -13.32 -5.43 -4.31
CA ARG A 191 -12.78 -4.11 -4.67
C ARG A 191 -11.72 -3.64 -3.67
N LEU A 192 -11.96 -3.83 -2.36
CA LEU A 192 -10.98 -3.51 -1.32
C LEU A 192 -9.82 -4.52 -1.31
N SER A 193 -10.11 -5.81 -1.47
CA SER A 193 -9.06 -6.84 -1.54
C SER A 193 -8.07 -6.60 -2.68
N ASP A 194 -8.55 -6.25 -3.88
CA ASP A 194 -7.70 -5.96 -5.03
C ASP A 194 -6.92 -4.64 -4.84
N TYR A 195 -7.50 -3.63 -4.20
CA TYR A 195 -6.81 -2.39 -3.82
C TYR A 195 -5.65 -2.66 -2.85
N LEU A 196 -5.92 -3.35 -1.74
CA LEU A 196 -4.90 -3.66 -0.74
C LEU A 196 -3.78 -4.52 -1.33
N ALA A 197 -4.13 -5.51 -2.15
CA ALA A 197 -3.15 -6.32 -2.88
C ALA A 197 -2.28 -5.47 -3.83
N ASN A 198 -2.86 -4.50 -4.55
CA ASN A 198 -2.12 -3.62 -5.45
C ASN A 198 -1.10 -2.76 -4.69
N LEU A 199 -1.51 -2.18 -3.55
CA LEU A 199 -0.63 -1.37 -2.70
C LEU A 199 0.48 -2.22 -2.07
N THR A 200 0.14 -3.38 -1.51
CA THR A 200 1.13 -4.32 -0.97
C THR A 200 2.14 -4.78 -2.02
N LEU A 201 1.72 -5.00 -3.27
CA LEU A 201 2.66 -5.41 -4.33
C LEU A 201 3.65 -4.29 -4.71
N ASN A 202 3.19 -3.04 -4.71
CA ASN A 202 3.93 -1.94 -5.33
C ASN A 202 4.58 -0.96 -4.33
N HIS A 203 4.43 -1.16 -3.03
CA HIS A 203 4.86 -0.20 -2.00
C HIS A 203 6.37 0.15 -2.04
N LEU A 204 7.24 -0.72 -2.57
CA LEU A 204 8.68 -0.44 -2.69
C LEU A 204 9.06 0.29 -3.99
N ARG A 205 8.16 0.29 -4.99
CA ARG A 205 8.51 0.56 -6.39
C ARG A 205 9.12 1.95 -6.59
N LEU A 206 8.58 2.96 -5.89
CA LEU A 206 9.14 4.32 -5.95
C LEU A 206 10.52 4.39 -5.30
N GLY A 207 10.71 3.70 -4.18
CA GLY A 207 11.97 3.70 -3.42
C GLY A 207 13.16 3.21 -4.26
N PHE A 208 12.93 2.27 -5.18
CA PHE A 208 13.97 1.79 -6.11
C PHE A 208 14.36 2.83 -7.17
N LEU A 209 13.46 3.75 -7.51
CA LEU A 209 13.68 4.76 -8.55
C LEU A 209 14.40 6.02 -8.05
N VAL A 210 14.55 6.20 -6.72
CA VAL A 210 15.16 7.41 -6.14
C VAL A 210 16.59 7.65 -6.65
N HIS A 211 17.37 6.59 -6.84
CA HIS A 211 18.75 6.68 -7.32
C HIS A 211 18.88 6.83 -8.84
N GLU A 212 17.77 6.73 -9.57
CA GLU A 212 17.72 6.86 -11.04
C GLU A 212 17.28 8.25 -11.49
N ARG A 213 17.12 9.20 -10.55
CA ARG A 213 16.72 10.58 -10.86
C ARG A 213 17.80 11.30 -11.69
N PRO A 214 17.41 12.17 -12.65
CA PRO A 214 16.04 12.44 -13.09
C PRO A 214 15.47 11.26 -13.90
N LEU A 215 14.19 10.93 -13.66
CA LEU A 215 13.54 9.81 -14.34
C LEU A 215 13.28 10.11 -15.81
N SER A 216 13.50 9.10 -16.66
CA SER A 216 13.02 9.13 -18.05
C SER A 216 11.49 9.07 -18.08
N ARG A 217 10.87 9.56 -19.16
CA ARG A 217 9.42 9.41 -19.36
C ARG A 217 8.97 7.95 -19.38
N ARG A 218 9.83 7.03 -19.85
CA ARG A 218 9.57 5.58 -19.82
C ARG A 218 9.52 5.04 -18.39
N HIS A 219 10.43 5.44 -17.50
CA HIS A 219 10.35 5.04 -16.08
C HIS A 219 9.09 5.56 -15.39
N VAL A 220 8.68 6.79 -15.71
CA VAL A 220 7.40 7.36 -15.26
C VAL A 220 6.23 6.52 -15.77
N TYR A 221 6.19 6.18 -17.07
CA TYR A 221 5.17 5.30 -17.65
C TYR A 221 5.11 3.95 -16.93
N ASP A 222 6.25 3.28 -16.75
CA ASP A 222 6.31 1.96 -16.13
C ASP A 222 5.78 1.98 -14.69
N TYR A 223 6.10 3.04 -13.94
CA TYR A 223 5.57 3.25 -12.60
C TYR A 223 4.05 3.42 -12.60
N LEU A 224 3.53 4.32 -13.43
CA LEU A 224 2.09 4.57 -13.52
C LEU A 224 1.34 3.31 -13.98
N ARG A 225 1.84 2.64 -15.01
CA ARG A 225 1.23 1.43 -15.57
C ARG A 225 1.16 0.28 -14.56
N ALA A 226 2.20 0.10 -13.74
CA ALA A 226 2.27 -0.96 -12.74
C ALA A 226 1.42 -0.70 -11.49
N THR A 227 1.14 0.57 -11.19
CA THR A 227 0.42 1.00 -9.99
C THR A 227 -1.03 1.39 -10.27
N ASP A 228 -1.42 1.50 -11.54
CA ASP A 228 -2.78 1.80 -11.99
C ASP A 228 -3.80 0.81 -11.40
N PRO A 229 -4.99 1.27 -10.94
CA PRO A 229 -5.49 2.65 -10.95
C PRO A 229 -5.17 3.45 -9.68
N ASP A 230 -4.30 2.94 -8.81
CA ASP A 230 -4.07 3.45 -7.44
C ASP A 230 -2.68 4.09 -7.28
N SER A 231 -2.11 4.63 -8.37
CA SER A 231 -0.77 5.22 -8.40
C SER A 231 -0.55 6.33 -7.36
N VAL A 232 -1.56 7.17 -7.11
CA VAL A 232 -1.48 8.21 -6.07
C VAL A 232 -1.37 7.57 -4.69
N ASP A 233 -2.26 6.64 -4.37
CA ASP A 233 -2.31 5.93 -3.10
C ASP A 233 -1.01 5.15 -2.81
N VAL A 234 -0.49 4.42 -3.80
CA VAL A 234 0.83 3.75 -3.69
C VAL A 234 1.93 4.76 -3.38
N THR A 235 1.95 5.89 -4.08
CA THR A 235 2.97 6.94 -3.89
C THR A 235 2.91 7.51 -2.47
N LEU A 236 1.71 7.79 -1.95
CA LEU A 236 1.51 8.29 -0.59
C LEU A 236 1.90 7.25 0.47
N LEU A 237 1.59 5.97 0.25
CA LEU A 237 2.04 4.89 1.14
C LEU A 237 3.58 4.86 1.23
N THR A 238 4.28 5.02 0.10
CA THR A 238 5.76 5.04 0.11
C THR A 238 6.33 6.23 0.89
N VAL A 239 5.61 7.36 0.93
CA VAL A 239 6.00 8.54 1.71
C VAL A 239 5.92 8.23 3.20
N ALA A 240 4.80 7.67 3.65
CA ALA A 240 4.62 7.27 5.04
C ALA A 240 5.67 6.24 5.48
N ASP A 241 5.92 5.22 4.64
CA ASP A 241 6.94 4.19 4.86
C ASP A 241 8.35 4.78 5.00
N ARG A 242 8.71 5.70 4.08
CA ARG A 242 9.99 6.38 4.13
C ARG A 242 10.16 7.24 5.39
N LEU A 243 9.11 7.94 5.83
CA LEU A 243 9.14 8.80 7.02
C LEU A 243 9.24 8.00 8.33
N ALA A 244 8.74 6.75 8.35
CA ALA A 244 8.86 5.84 9.48
C ALA A 244 10.27 5.23 9.62
N THR A 245 11.08 5.29 8.56
CA THR A 245 12.43 4.70 8.52
C THR A 245 13.47 5.61 9.20
N GLN A 246 13.64 5.53 10.53
CA GLN A 246 14.55 6.40 11.32
C GLN A 246 15.80 5.71 11.91
N GLY A 247 16.31 4.65 11.29
CA GLY A 247 17.52 3.94 11.75
C GLY A 247 18.82 4.75 11.58
N GLU A 248 19.91 4.25 12.15
CA GLU A 248 21.23 4.92 12.17
C GLU A 248 21.79 5.22 10.76
N ARG A 249 21.37 4.44 9.76
CA ARG A 249 21.79 4.64 8.35
C ARG A 249 20.83 5.52 7.55
N THR A 250 19.73 5.97 8.14
CA THR A 250 18.83 6.93 7.50
C THR A 250 19.54 8.27 7.39
N ARG A 251 19.62 8.76 6.16
CA ARG A 251 20.16 10.09 5.86
C ARG A 251 19.02 11.01 5.48
N ARG A 252 19.04 12.23 6.00
CA ARG A 252 17.99 13.22 5.74
C ARG A 252 17.88 13.52 4.24
N GLU A 253 19.01 13.60 3.56
CA GLU A 253 19.08 13.83 2.12
C GLU A 253 18.39 12.71 1.32
N ALA A 254 18.47 11.46 1.79
CA ALA A 254 17.79 10.34 1.13
C ALA A 254 16.28 10.37 1.35
N VAL A 255 15.83 10.80 2.53
CA VAL A 255 14.40 11.04 2.82
C VAL A 255 13.88 12.17 1.94
N ASP A 256 14.58 13.30 1.89
CA ASP A 256 14.18 14.47 1.11
C ASP A 256 14.15 14.13 -0.40
N ALA A 257 15.14 13.40 -0.92
CA ALA A 257 15.16 12.95 -2.32
C ALA A 257 13.97 12.03 -2.68
N HIS A 258 13.52 11.19 -1.74
CA HIS A 258 12.33 10.34 -1.90
C HIS A 258 11.06 11.20 -1.91
N LEU A 259 10.94 12.16 -0.99
CA LEU A 259 9.79 13.07 -0.93
C LEU A 259 9.66 13.95 -2.18
N GLU A 260 10.77 14.46 -2.71
CA GLU A 260 10.78 15.20 -3.97
C GLU A 260 10.27 14.34 -5.13
N LEU A 261 10.79 13.12 -5.26
CA LEU A 261 10.34 12.20 -6.30
C LEU A 261 8.86 11.83 -6.14
N ALA A 262 8.40 11.65 -4.91
CA ALA A 262 6.99 11.39 -4.62
C ALA A 262 6.10 12.56 -5.08
N ARG A 263 6.50 13.82 -4.87
CA ARG A 263 5.75 14.99 -5.37
C ARG A 263 5.65 15.00 -6.89
N GLU A 264 6.78 14.76 -7.58
CA GLU A 264 6.80 14.62 -9.04
C GLU A 264 5.83 13.52 -9.50
N MET A 265 5.85 12.38 -8.80
CA MET A 265 5.07 11.21 -9.18
C MET A 265 3.58 11.32 -8.85
N VAL A 266 3.20 12.02 -7.77
CA VAL A 266 1.80 12.37 -7.49
C VAL A 266 1.23 13.24 -8.60
N ALA A 267 1.98 14.24 -9.08
CA ALA A 267 1.51 15.11 -10.16
C ALA A 267 1.27 14.32 -11.47
N GLU A 268 2.21 13.44 -11.84
CA GLU A 268 2.07 12.54 -12.98
C GLU A 268 0.91 11.55 -12.82
N ALA A 269 0.72 10.98 -11.62
CA ALA A 269 -0.36 10.05 -11.33
C ALA A 269 -1.74 10.71 -11.41
N LEU A 270 -1.88 11.95 -10.93
CA LEU A 270 -3.12 12.72 -11.07
C LEU A 270 -3.40 13.05 -12.55
N ALA A 271 -2.36 13.39 -13.33
CA ALA A 271 -2.50 13.61 -14.76
C ALA A 271 -2.89 12.33 -15.51
N TRP A 272 -2.27 11.19 -15.17
CA TRP A 272 -2.59 9.87 -15.68
C TRP A 272 -4.04 9.49 -15.41
N ARG A 273 -4.49 9.65 -14.15
CA ARG A 273 -5.88 9.38 -13.77
C ARG A 273 -6.88 10.20 -14.58
N ARG A 274 -6.58 11.47 -14.85
CA ARG A 274 -7.45 12.38 -15.61
C ARG A 274 -7.49 12.04 -17.11
N LYS A 275 -6.36 11.66 -17.69
CA LYS A 275 -6.23 11.44 -19.15
C LYS A 275 -6.48 9.98 -19.55
N GLY A 276 -6.27 9.05 -18.62
CA GLY A 276 -6.15 7.62 -18.89
C GLY A 276 -4.76 7.23 -19.44
N PRO A 277 -4.49 5.92 -19.56
CA PRO A 277 -3.29 5.42 -20.22
C PRO A 277 -3.21 5.91 -21.68
N PRO A 278 -2.00 6.08 -22.23
CA PRO A 278 -1.81 6.36 -23.65
C PRO A 278 -2.41 5.22 -24.49
N ARG A 279 -2.75 5.53 -25.73
CA ARG A 279 -3.23 4.54 -26.70
C ARG A 279 -2.28 4.50 -27.88
N SER A 280 -2.06 3.29 -28.40
CA SER A 280 -1.37 3.13 -29.67
C SER A 280 -2.08 3.92 -30.79
N PRO A 281 -1.33 4.62 -31.67
CA PRO A 281 -1.90 5.31 -32.84
C PRO A 281 -2.35 4.33 -33.94
N ILE A 282 -2.13 3.02 -33.75
CA ILE A 282 -2.56 1.95 -34.64
C ILE A 282 -3.31 0.87 -33.85
N PRO A 283 -4.46 0.36 -34.34
CA PRO A 283 -5.14 -0.79 -33.76
C PRO A 283 -4.27 -2.04 -33.71
N GLY A 284 -4.50 -2.92 -32.73
CA GLY A 284 -3.65 -4.09 -32.50
C GLY A 284 -3.71 -5.13 -33.62
N ASP A 285 -4.87 -5.32 -34.23
CA ASP A 285 -5.10 -6.21 -35.39
C ASP A 285 -4.40 -5.68 -36.67
N GLU A 286 -4.42 -4.37 -36.87
CA GLU A 286 -3.65 -3.73 -37.93
C GLU A 286 -2.13 -3.87 -37.69
N LEU A 287 -1.67 -3.60 -36.46
CA LEU A 287 -0.26 -3.74 -36.11
C LEU A 287 0.23 -5.16 -36.34
N ALA A 288 -0.53 -6.16 -35.87
CA ALA A 288 -0.29 -7.58 -36.09
C ALA A 288 -0.08 -7.89 -37.58
N SER A 289 -0.96 -7.39 -38.44
CA SER A 289 -0.89 -7.58 -39.89
C SER A 289 0.34 -6.90 -40.51
N GLU A 290 0.69 -5.69 -40.08
CA GLU A 290 1.81 -4.89 -40.61
C GLU A 290 3.20 -5.45 -40.27
N VAL A 291 3.29 -6.18 -39.16
CA VAL A 291 4.56 -6.75 -38.66
C VAL A 291 4.61 -8.27 -38.71
N GLY A 292 3.54 -8.92 -39.13
CA GLY A 292 3.47 -10.38 -39.31
C GLY A 292 3.48 -11.16 -38.00
N VAL A 293 2.82 -10.65 -36.95
CA VAL A 293 2.73 -11.28 -35.63
C VAL A 293 1.29 -11.66 -35.34
N GLU A 294 1.06 -12.89 -34.88
CA GLU A 294 -0.26 -13.37 -34.47
C GLU A 294 -0.71 -12.74 -33.13
N PRO A 295 -2.03 -12.59 -32.89
CA PRO A 295 -2.54 -12.16 -31.60
C PRO A 295 -2.02 -13.03 -30.44
N GLY A 296 -1.39 -12.41 -29.45
CA GLY A 296 -0.80 -13.14 -28.32
C GLY A 296 0.13 -12.28 -27.46
N PRO A 297 0.92 -12.91 -26.57
CA PRO A 297 1.83 -12.21 -25.66
C PRO A 297 2.82 -11.28 -26.36
N GLU A 298 3.30 -11.67 -27.54
CA GLU A 298 4.24 -10.86 -28.32
C GLU A 298 3.59 -9.59 -28.86
N LEU A 299 2.37 -9.68 -29.42
CA LEU A 299 1.62 -8.49 -29.81
C LEU A 299 1.33 -7.57 -28.61
N GLY A 300 1.00 -8.15 -27.45
CA GLY A 300 0.81 -7.40 -26.21
C GLY A 300 2.09 -6.67 -25.77
N ARG A 301 3.26 -7.32 -25.87
CA ARG A 301 4.57 -6.70 -25.61
C ARG A 301 4.82 -5.52 -26.53
N LEU A 302 4.60 -5.68 -27.84
CA LEU A 302 4.79 -4.62 -28.83
C LEU A 302 3.86 -3.43 -28.58
N LEU A 303 2.59 -3.69 -28.28
CA LEU A 303 1.64 -2.62 -27.94
C LEU A 303 2.05 -1.88 -26.67
N GLY A 304 2.51 -2.58 -25.63
CA GLY A 304 3.04 -1.96 -24.41
C GLY A 304 4.25 -1.04 -24.68
N GLU A 305 5.18 -1.48 -25.53
CA GLU A 305 6.34 -0.66 -25.92
C GLU A 305 5.94 0.58 -26.75
N ILE A 306 4.94 0.44 -27.63
CA ILE A 306 4.39 1.57 -28.37
C ILE A 306 3.69 2.54 -27.42
N GLU A 307 2.88 2.06 -26.48
CA GLU A 307 2.21 2.89 -25.48
C GLU A 307 3.22 3.66 -24.62
N ALA A 308 4.30 3.01 -24.18
CA ALA A 308 5.41 3.65 -23.47
C ALA A 308 6.08 4.74 -24.33
N ALA A 309 6.34 4.45 -25.61
CA ALA A 309 6.91 5.41 -26.57
C ALA A 309 5.97 6.60 -26.82
N VAL A 310 4.66 6.36 -26.89
CA VAL A 310 3.64 7.42 -27.02
C VAL A 310 3.63 8.30 -25.78
N PHE A 311 3.66 7.72 -24.58
CA PHE A 311 3.75 8.48 -23.33
C PHE A 311 5.04 9.32 -23.25
N ALA A 312 6.14 8.77 -23.77
CA ALA A 312 7.43 9.46 -23.85
C ALA A 312 7.50 10.54 -24.93
N GLY A 313 6.51 10.62 -25.83
CA GLY A 313 6.52 11.53 -26.98
C GLY A 313 7.46 11.10 -28.12
N GLU A 314 7.95 9.87 -28.07
CA GLU A 314 8.83 9.27 -29.08
C GLU A 314 8.05 8.80 -30.31
N VAL A 315 6.79 8.41 -30.12
CA VAL A 315 5.87 7.95 -31.17
C VAL A 315 4.59 8.77 -31.09
N THR A 316 4.17 9.33 -32.22
CA THR A 316 2.94 10.11 -32.34
C THR A 316 2.04 9.64 -33.48
N ARG A 317 2.62 8.96 -34.48
CA ARG A 317 1.92 8.57 -35.70
C ARG A 317 1.97 7.07 -35.95
N ARG A 318 1.04 6.60 -36.79
CA ARG A 318 0.90 5.19 -37.20
C ARG A 318 2.22 4.63 -37.75
N GLU A 319 2.89 5.36 -38.64
CA GLU A 319 4.11 4.89 -39.32
C GLU A 319 5.27 4.72 -38.34
N GLU A 320 5.37 5.60 -37.33
CA GLU A 320 6.38 5.54 -36.27
C GLU A 320 6.16 4.31 -35.38
N ALA A 321 4.91 4.00 -35.04
CA ALA A 321 4.56 2.81 -34.26
C ALA A 321 4.93 1.52 -35.01
N ILE A 322 4.64 1.42 -36.32
CA ILE A 322 5.01 0.28 -37.15
C ILE A 322 6.54 0.14 -37.23
N ALA A 323 7.26 1.26 -37.41
CA ALA A 323 8.72 1.24 -37.48
C ALA A 323 9.34 0.74 -36.16
N LEU A 324 8.84 1.21 -35.02
CA LEU A 324 9.28 0.76 -33.69
C LEU A 324 9.00 -0.74 -33.51
N ALA A 325 7.80 -1.21 -33.84
CA ALA A 325 7.47 -2.63 -33.73
C ALA A 325 8.38 -3.52 -34.60
N ARG A 326 8.67 -3.10 -35.84
CA ARG A 326 9.61 -3.82 -36.72
C ARG A 326 11.03 -3.84 -36.17
N GLN A 327 11.46 -2.79 -35.46
CA GLN A 327 12.75 -2.76 -34.79
C GLN A 327 12.80 -3.74 -33.61
N LEU A 328 11.75 -3.77 -32.78
CA LEU A 328 11.65 -4.63 -31.59
C LEU A 328 11.52 -6.13 -31.89
N ILE A 329 11.14 -6.50 -33.12
CA ILE A 329 11.12 -7.89 -33.59
C ILE A 329 12.50 -8.35 -34.07
N ARG A 330 13.34 -7.41 -34.54
CA ARG A 330 14.66 -7.70 -35.12
C ARG A 330 15.79 -7.73 -34.09
N GLY A 331 15.61 -7.06 -32.96
CA GLY A 331 16.55 -7.03 -31.83
C GLY A 331 16.18 -8.06 -30.78
#